data_AF-A0A9X3N8K9-F1
#
_entry.id   AF-A0A9X3N8K9-F1
#
_cell.length_a   1.000
_cell.length_b   1.000
_cell.length_c   1.000
_cell.angle_alpha   90.00
_cell.angle_beta   90.00
_cell.angle_gamma   90.00
#
_symmetry.space_group_name_H-M   'P 1'
#
loop_
_entity.id
_entity.type
_entity.pdbx_description
1 polymer ?
#
loop_
_entity_poly.entity_id
_entity_poly.type
_entity_poly.pdbx_seq_one_letter_code
_entity_poly.pdbx_strand_id
1 'polypeptide(L)'
;MEQSEYGRVAATEGWFTVNVRDSAWVRSEYFGDACIFEGGVGFPQIGYTLCVLQPGQPNGMYHREGNQEDFLVLQGECLLIVEGQERRLQAWDFFHSPPGCDHILVGAGDGPCLVFAIGARVNGDETLYVRDETALKHGAGPEQDTPDNKVAYAPFPKWVSGPPESFAGLPFA
;
A
#
# COMPACT_ATOMS: atom_id res chain seq x y z
N MET A 1 0.22 -17.42 -15.16
CA MET A 1 0.35 -17.63 -13.69
C MET A 1 1.14 -18.89 -13.43
N GLU A 2 2.03 -18.84 -12.47
CA GLU A 2 2.78 -20.00 -11.96
C GLU A 2 2.63 -20.10 -10.43
N GLN A 3 2.93 -21.28 -9.88
CA GLN A 3 2.90 -21.52 -8.44
C GLN A 3 4.27 -21.18 -7.85
N SER A 4 4.29 -20.27 -6.87
CA SER A 4 5.45 -20.03 -6.01
C SER A 4 5.27 -20.72 -4.65
N GLU A 5 6.27 -20.61 -3.78
CA GLU A 5 6.17 -21.05 -2.37
C GLU A 5 5.02 -20.35 -1.63
N TYR A 6 4.71 -19.09 -1.98
CA TYR A 6 3.81 -18.21 -1.20
C TYR A 6 2.48 -17.91 -1.90
N GLY A 7 2.16 -18.61 -2.99
CA GLY A 7 0.95 -18.37 -3.79
C GLY A 7 1.23 -18.26 -5.28
N ARG A 8 0.21 -17.90 -6.06
CA ARG A 8 0.28 -17.77 -7.50
C ARG A 8 0.76 -16.37 -7.89
N VAL A 9 1.71 -16.32 -8.81
CA VAL A 9 2.27 -15.06 -9.35
C VAL A 9 2.09 -14.98 -10.86
N ALA A 10 2.08 -13.76 -11.40
CA ALA A 10 2.20 -13.54 -12.83
C ALA A 10 3.54 -14.13 -13.30
N ALA A 11 3.51 -14.87 -14.42
CA ALA A 11 4.69 -15.54 -14.98
C ALA A 11 5.20 -14.84 -16.25
N THR A 12 4.34 -14.08 -16.91
CA THR A 12 4.59 -13.36 -18.16
C THR A 12 3.70 -12.11 -18.20
N GLU A 13 3.92 -11.24 -19.19
CA GLU A 13 3.06 -10.08 -19.50
C GLU A 13 1.66 -10.45 -20.07
N GLY A 14 1.32 -11.74 -20.09
CA GLY A 14 0.04 -12.24 -20.61
C GLY A 14 -1.13 -12.07 -19.64
N TRP A 15 -2.34 -12.36 -20.13
CA TRP A 15 -3.57 -12.29 -19.31
C TRP A 15 -3.69 -13.46 -18.32
N PHE A 16 -4.40 -13.23 -17.22
CA PHE A 16 -4.72 -14.27 -16.24
C PHE A 16 -5.97 -13.95 -15.43
N THR A 17 -6.43 -14.95 -14.67
CA THR A 17 -7.34 -14.78 -13.53
C THR A 17 -6.71 -15.43 -12.30
N VAL A 18 -6.94 -14.84 -11.12
CA VAL A 18 -6.47 -15.38 -9.84
C VAL A 18 -7.46 -15.01 -8.74
N ASN A 19 -7.70 -15.92 -7.80
CA ASN A 19 -8.42 -15.59 -6.58
C ASN A 19 -7.44 -14.92 -5.61
N VAL A 20 -7.86 -13.87 -4.90
CA VAL A 20 -7.01 -13.12 -3.96
C VAL A 20 -6.39 -14.02 -2.88
N ARG A 21 -7.09 -15.07 -2.45
CA ARG A 21 -6.57 -16.05 -1.49
C ARG A 21 -5.43 -16.91 -2.04
N ASP A 22 -5.43 -17.12 -3.35
CA ASP A 22 -4.42 -17.92 -4.03
C ASP A 22 -3.25 -17.07 -4.54
N SER A 23 -3.36 -15.73 -4.53
CA SER A 23 -2.28 -14.83 -4.95
C SER A 23 -1.10 -14.87 -3.99
N ALA A 24 0.10 -14.53 -4.46
CA ALA A 24 1.23 -14.27 -3.57
C ALA A 24 1.09 -12.89 -2.90
N TRP A 25 1.57 -12.83 -1.66
CA TRP A 25 1.55 -11.64 -0.81
C TRP A 25 2.95 -11.35 -0.29
N VAL A 26 3.12 -10.11 0.18
CA VAL A 26 4.19 -9.71 1.08
C VAL A 26 3.58 -9.22 2.38
N ARG A 27 4.24 -9.50 3.50
CA ARG A 27 3.78 -9.10 4.83
C ARG A 27 4.82 -8.29 5.59
N SER A 28 4.38 -7.44 6.49
CA SER A 28 5.26 -6.63 7.34
C SER A 28 4.76 -6.58 8.78
N GLU A 29 5.69 -6.60 9.72
CA GLU A 29 5.38 -6.44 11.14
C GLU A 29 5.11 -4.98 11.51
N TYR A 30 5.63 -4.03 10.72
CA TYR A 30 5.48 -2.60 10.95
C TYR A 30 4.45 -1.96 10.02
N PHE A 31 4.55 -2.26 8.73
CA PHE A 31 3.67 -1.73 7.69
C PHE A 31 2.52 -2.70 7.39
N GLY A 32 1.60 -2.27 6.53
CA GLY A 32 0.57 -3.13 5.96
C GLY A 32 1.10 -4.31 5.15
N ASP A 33 0.30 -5.37 5.12
CA ASP A 33 0.48 -6.48 4.18
C ASP A 33 -0.05 -6.08 2.80
N ALA A 34 0.56 -6.60 1.74
CA ALA A 34 0.24 -6.22 0.37
C ALA A 34 0.14 -7.43 -0.57
N CYS A 35 -0.95 -7.46 -1.36
CA CYS A 35 -1.09 -8.32 -2.52
C CYS A 35 -0.78 -7.51 -3.78
N ILE A 36 0.35 -7.79 -4.40
CA ILE A 36 0.82 -7.11 -5.62
C ILE A 36 0.59 -8.07 -6.79
N PHE A 37 -0.49 -7.88 -7.55
CA PHE A 37 -0.94 -8.86 -8.56
C PHE A 37 0.07 -9.08 -9.69
N GLU A 38 0.85 -8.05 -10.03
CA GLU A 38 1.88 -8.10 -11.06
C GLU A 38 3.14 -8.87 -10.64
N GLY A 39 3.35 -9.06 -9.33
CA GLY A 39 4.56 -9.67 -8.79
C GLY A 39 5.83 -9.05 -9.38
N GLY A 40 6.74 -9.88 -9.90
CA GLY A 40 7.99 -9.44 -10.53
C GLY A 40 7.89 -9.07 -12.02
N VAL A 41 6.73 -9.27 -12.65
CA VAL A 41 6.56 -8.98 -14.09
C VAL A 41 6.44 -7.47 -14.34
N GLY A 42 5.67 -6.78 -13.49
CA GLY A 42 5.36 -5.37 -13.64
C GLY A 42 4.37 -5.10 -14.80
N PHE A 43 3.32 -4.36 -14.52
CA PHE A 43 2.36 -3.87 -15.50
C PHE A 43 2.79 -2.47 -15.94
N PRO A 44 2.94 -2.23 -17.25
CA PRO A 44 3.63 -1.04 -17.74
C PRO A 44 2.83 0.27 -17.59
N GLN A 45 1.50 0.18 -17.45
CA GLN A 45 0.63 1.36 -17.45
C GLN A 45 0.11 1.71 -16.06
N ILE A 46 -0.28 0.68 -15.30
CA ILE A 46 -1.03 0.81 -14.04
C ILE A 46 -0.62 -0.32 -13.10
N GLY A 47 -0.24 0.03 -11.87
CA GLY A 47 -0.05 -0.91 -10.78
C GLY A 47 -1.34 -1.09 -9.95
N TYR A 48 -1.51 -2.28 -9.36
CA TYR A 48 -2.63 -2.58 -8.47
C TYR A 48 -2.14 -3.28 -7.22
N THR A 49 -2.57 -2.80 -6.06
CA THR A 49 -2.23 -3.39 -4.77
C THR A 49 -3.48 -3.48 -3.89
N LEU A 50 -3.71 -4.64 -3.27
CA LEU A 50 -4.56 -4.70 -2.09
C LEU A 50 -3.68 -4.56 -0.85
N CYS A 51 -3.97 -3.57 -0.01
CA CYS A 51 -3.30 -3.37 1.26
C CYS A 51 -4.21 -3.79 2.41
N VAL A 52 -3.66 -4.52 3.38
CA VAL A 52 -4.33 -4.85 4.64
C VAL A 52 -3.58 -4.15 5.78
N LEU A 53 -4.25 -3.26 6.48
CA LEU A 53 -3.69 -2.43 7.56
C LEU A 53 -4.33 -2.81 8.89
N GLN A 54 -3.54 -3.24 9.87
CA GLN A 54 -4.02 -3.29 11.25
C GLN A 54 -4.10 -1.88 11.86
N PRO A 55 -4.88 -1.67 12.93
CA PRO A 55 -4.92 -0.38 13.62
C PRO A 55 -3.51 0.13 13.99
N GLY A 56 -3.18 1.34 13.56
CA GLY A 56 -1.88 1.97 13.75
C GLY A 56 -0.79 1.60 12.74
N GLN A 57 -1.01 0.65 11.83
CA GLN A 57 -0.03 0.29 10.80
C GLN A 57 -0.14 1.22 9.59
N PRO A 58 0.93 1.92 9.20
CA PRO A 58 0.98 2.64 7.94
C PRO A 58 1.08 1.70 6.73
N ASN A 59 0.52 2.09 5.58
CA ASN A 59 0.70 1.34 4.33
C ASN A 59 2.10 1.54 3.70
N GLY A 60 2.85 2.55 4.17
CA GLY A 60 4.18 2.90 3.72
C GLY A 60 4.67 4.19 4.39
N MET A 61 5.60 4.90 3.75
CA MET A 61 6.09 6.19 4.22
C MET A 61 5.43 7.34 3.45
N TYR A 62 5.08 8.43 4.13
CA TYR A 62 4.45 9.62 3.61
C TYR A 62 5.27 10.23 2.48
N HIS A 63 4.61 10.39 1.33
CA HIS A 63 5.26 10.72 0.08
C HIS A 63 4.30 11.40 -0.88
N ARG A 64 4.87 11.93 -1.95
CA ARG A 64 4.17 12.29 -3.18
C ARG A 64 4.80 11.58 -4.37
N GLU A 65 3.98 11.30 -5.38
CA GLU A 65 4.44 10.77 -6.66
C GLU A 65 4.19 11.74 -7.82
N GLY A 66 4.96 11.61 -8.90
CA GLY A 66 4.76 12.34 -10.15
C GLY A 66 3.56 11.84 -10.97
N ASN A 67 2.97 10.71 -10.59
CA ASN A 67 1.76 10.16 -11.18
C ASN A 67 0.58 10.28 -10.19
N GLN A 68 -0.63 10.07 -10.70
CA GLN A 68 -1.79 9.94 -9.84
C GLN A 68 -1.82 8.55 -9.20
N GLU A 69 -2.38 8.52 -7.99
CA GLU A 69 -2.77 7.30 -7.30
C GLU A 69 -4.18 7.45 -6.76
N ASP A 70 -4.93 6.36 -6.73
CA ASP A 70 -6.31 6.34 -6.24
C ASP A 70 -6.52 5.19 -5.27
N PHE A 71 -7.35 5.41 -4.26
CA PHE A 71 -7.56 4.49 -3.16
C PHE A 71 -9.04 4.33 -2.87
N LEU A 72 -9.50 3.08 -2.76
CA LEU A 72 -10.86 2.75 -2.31
C LEU A 72 -10.76 1.88 -1.06
N VAL A 73 -11.36 2.34 0.04
CA VAL A 73 -11.50 1.51 1.23
C VAL A 73 -12.60 0.49 0.97
N LEU A 74 -12.26 -0.80 0.95
CA LEU A 74 -13.22 -1.88 0.70
C LEU A 74 -13.87 -2.38 2.00
N GLN A 75 -13.13 -2.32 3.11
CA GLN A 75 -13.60 -2.73 4.42
C GLN A 75 -12.78 -2.05 5.52
N GLY A 76 -13.42 -1.81 6.68
CA GLY A 76 -12.75 -1.26 7.86
C GLY A 76 -12.60 0.25 7.77
N GLU A 77 -11.65 0.77 8.55
CA GLU A 77 -11.38 2.20 8.66
C GLU A 77 -9.88 2.48 8.60
N CYS A 78 -9.50 3.59 7.99
CA CYS A 78 -8.12 4.09 8.03
C CYS A 78 -8.10 5.60 8.27
N LEU A 79 -6.96 6.10 8.70
CA LEU A 79 -6.63 7.52 8.71
C LEU A 79 -5.88 7.83 7.41
N LEU A 80 -6.43 8.70 6.58
CA LEU A 80 -5.70 9.39 5.54
C LEU A 80 -4.98 10.58 6.17
N ILE A 81 -3.68 10.65 5.97
CA ILE A 81 -2.90 11.87 6.20
C ILE A 81 -2.60 12.41 4.80
N VAL A 82 -3.05 13.62 4.51
CA VAL A 82 -2.92 14.25 3.19
C VAL A 82 -2.63 15.73 3.35
N GLU A 83 -1.57 16.23 2.72
CA GLU A 83 -1.11 17.63 2.84
C GLU A 83 -1.06 18.11 4.31
N GLY A 84 -0.54 17.25 5.20
CA GLY A 84 -0.41 17.48 6.64
C GLY A 84 -1.72 17.41 7.44
N GLN A 85 -2.85 17.05 6.82
CA GLN A 85 -4.17 16.98 7.44
C GLN A 85 -4.63 15.54 7.66
N GLU A 86 -5.35 15.31 8.76
CA GLU A 86 -5.96 14.03 9.08
C GLU A 86 -7.43 13.93 8.61
N ARG A 87 -7.78 12.82 7.96
CA ARG A 87 -9.14 12.48 7.54
C ARG A 87 -9.42 11.01 7.85
N ARG A 88 -10.44 10.73 8.65
CA ARG A 88 -10.92 9.35 8.83
C ARG A 88 -11.66 8.92 7.56
N LEU A 89 -11.26 7.79 6.99
CA LEU A 89 -11.95 7.12 5.90
C LEU A 89 -12.55 5.80 6.40
N GLN A 90 -13.71 5.44 5.86
CA GLN A 90 -14.39 4.17 6.12
C GLN A 90 -14.68 3.43 4.80
N ALA A 91 -15.17 2.19 4.90
CA ALA A 91 -15.59 1.42 3.74
C ALA A 91 -16.45 2.23 2.77
N TRP A 92 -16.10 2.16 1.49
CA TRP A 92 -16.65 2.88 0.35
C TRP A 92 -16.26 4.35 0.19
N ASP A 93 -15.41 4.89 1.08
CA ASP A 93 -14.75 6.16 0.82
C ASP A 93 -13.64 5.98 -0.24
N PHE A 94 -13.61 6.93 -1.18
CA PHE A 94 -12.64 7.00 -2.27
C PHE A 94 -11.74 8.23 -2.09
N PHE A 95 -10.44 8.04 -2.21
CA PHE A 95 -9.46 9.11 -2.21
C PHE A 95 -8.73 9.16 -3.56
N HIS A 96 -8.78 10.32 -4.20
CA HIS A 96 -7.98 10.65 -5.38
C HIS A 96 -6.75 11.44 -4.94
N SER A 97 -5.57 10.92 -5.23
CA SER A 97 -4.28 11.58 -5.05
C SER A 97 -3.78 12.07 -6.41
N PRO A 98 -3.94 13.36 -6.75
CA PRO A 98 -3.37 13.90 -7.97
C PRO A 98 -1.83 13.93 -7.89
N PRO A 99 -1.12 14.03 -9.03
CA PRO A 99 0.34 14.18 -9.03
C PRO A 99 0.84 15.27 -8.07
N GLY A 100 1.86 14.95 -7.29
CA GLY A 100 2.49 15.85 -6.34
C GLY A 100 1.76 16.01 -5.00
N CYS A 101 0.66 15.29 -4.78
CA CYS A 101 -0.08 15.29 -3.53
C CYS A 101 0.62 14.42 -2.47
N ASP A 102 0.98 15.04 -1.35
CA ASP A 102 1.55 14.33 -0.22
C ASP A 102 0.47 13.52 0.49
N HIS A 103 0.68 12.22 0.65
CA HIS A 103 -0.30 11.36 1.29
C HIS A 103 0.29 10.09 1.92
N ILE A 104 -0.45 9.51 2.86
CA ILE A 104 -0.30 8.13 3.34
C ILE A 104 -1.59 7.63 4.01
N LEU A 105 -1.74 6.32 4.14
CA LEU A 105 -2.82 5.69 4.88
C LEU A 105 -2.28 4.96 6.12
N VAL A 106 -2.98 5.09 7.24
CA VAL A 106 -2.69 4.38 8.49
C VAL A 106 -3.93 3.63 8.93
N GLY A 107 -3.82 2.32 9.21
CA GLY A 107 -4.96 1.52 9.68
C GLY A 107 -5.58 2.12 10.95
N ALA A 108 -6.90 2.00 11.10
CA ALA A 108 -7.63 2.55 12.23
C ALA A 108 -8.83 1.68 12.63
N GLY A 109 -9.59 2.14 13.62
CA GLY A 109 -10.72 1.40 14.17
C GLY A 109 -10.25 0.19 14.99
N ASP A 110 -11.12 -0.82 15.09
CA ASP A 110 -10.94 -1.98 15.98
C ASP A 110 -10.48 -3.26 15.24
N GLY A 111 -10.18 -3.18 13.94
CA GLY A 111 -9.86 -4.35 13.13
C GLY A 111 -9.15 -4.01 11.81
N PRO A 112 -8.92 -5.02 10.94
CA PRO A 112 -8.19 -4.81 9.70
C PRO A 112 -8.95 -3.90 8.73
N CYS A 113 -8.21 -3.01 8.07
CA CYS A 113 -8.69 -2.18 6.98
C CYS A 113 -8.14 -2.72 5.64
N LEU A 114 -9.04 -2.98 4.70
CA LEU A 114 -8.70 -3.43 3.35
C LEU A 114 -8.84 -2.27 2.37
N VAL A 115 -7.76 -1.92 1.69
CA VAL A 115 -7.72 -0.83 0.71
C VAL A 115 -7.30 -1.38 -0.65
N PHE A 116 -8.02 -1.00 -1.69
CA PHE A 116 -7.58 -1.17 -3.08
C PHE A 116 -6.87 0.10 -3.53
N ALA A 117 -5.58 -0.03 -3.85
CA ALA A 117 -4.74 1.03 -4.38
C ALA A 117 -4.44 0.79 -5.87
N ILE A 118 -4.48 1.85 -6.64
CA ILE A 118 -4.17 1.86 -8.07
C ILE A 118 -3.31 3.08 -8.39
N GLY A 119 -2.25 2.90 -9.16
CA GLY A 119 -1.31 3.98 -9.50
C GLY A 119 -0.92 3.97 -10.96
N ALA A 120 -0.86 5.15 -11.59
CA ALA A 120 -0.44 5.28 -12.99
C ALA A 120 1.09 5.28 -13.12
N ARG A 121 1.62 4.86 -14.29
CA ARG A 121 3.07 4.82 -14.58
C ARG A 121 3.46 5.65 -15.81
N VAL A 122 2.70 6.72 -16.10
CA VAL A 122 2.79 7.46 -17.37
C VAL A 122 3.89 8.52 -17.41
N ASN A 123 4.28 9.10 -16.27
CA ASN A 123 5.22 10.23 -16.20
C ASN A 123 6.58 9.88 -15.57
N GLY A 124 7.01 8.62 -15.64
CA GLY A 124 8.20 8.13 -14.95
C GLY A 124 7.98 7.96 -13.45
N ASP A 125 8.97 7.41 -12.76
CA ASP A 125 8.89 7.02 -11.35
C ASP A 125 9.53 8.10 -10.46
N GLU A 126 8.92 9.28 -10.38
CA GLU A 126 9.33 10.31 -9.42
C GLU A 126 8.56 10.14 -8.12
N THR A 127 9.27 9.81 -7.03
CA THR A 127 8.73 9.75 -5.68
C THR A 127 9.60 10.59 -4.76
N LEU A 128 8.98 11.40 -3.92
CA LEU A 128 9.66 12.10 -2.82
C LEU A 128 8.98 11.72 -1.50
N TYR A 129 9.75 11.16 -0.58
CA TYR A 129 9.31 10.95 0.80
C TYR A 129 9.49 12.27 1.55
N VAL A 130 8.39 12.79 2.10
CA VAL A 130 8.33 14.15 2.66
C VAL A 130 8.23 14.07 4.16
N ARG A 131 9.08 14.81 4.86
CA ARG A 131 9.02 14.92 6.31
C ARG A 131 7.82 15.78 6.69
N ASP A 132 6.88 15.18 7.41
CA ASP A 132 5.70 15.87 7.92
C ASP A 132 5.43 15.52 9.39
N GLU A 133 5.09 16.53 10.20
CA GLU A 133 4.85 16.36 11.64
C GLU A 133 3.60 15.54 11.94
N THR A 134 2.57 15.61 11.10
CA THR A 134 1.36 14.80 11.26
C THR A 134 1.68 13.35 10.92
N ALA A 135 2.36 13.09 9.80
CA ALA A 135 2.81 11.74 9.43
C ALA A 135 3.73 11.11 10.47
N LEU A 136 4.69 11.86 11.02
CA LEU A 136 5.62 11.38 12.06
C LEU A 136 4.90 10.94 13.34
N LYS A 137 3.83 11.63 13.75
CA LYS A 137 3.03 11.23 14.93
C LYS A 137 2.42 9.84 14.80
N HIS A 138 2.19 9.39 13.56
CA HIS A 138 1.62 8.07 13.26
C HIS A 138 2.69 7.07 12.79
N GLY A 139 3.98 7.38 12.94
CA GLY A 139 5.08 6.51 12.48
C GLY A 139 5.14 6.35 10.95
N ALA A 140 4.48 7.24 10.22
CA ALA A 140 4.34 7.13 8.77
C ALA A 140 5.21 8.16 8.02
N GLY A 141 5.92 9.06 8.71
CA GLY A 141 6.75 10.10 8.06
C GLY A 141 8.24 9.79 8.13
N PRO A 142 9.04 10.08 7.08
CA PRO A 142 10.49 10.02 7.18
C PRO A 142 11.00 11.13 8.11
N GLU A 143 12.16 10.94 8.73
CA GLU A 143 12.78 11.95 9.61
C GLU A 143 13.32 13.18 8.84
N GLN A 144 13.62 13.01 7.55
CA GLN A 144 14.09 14.04 6.62
C GLN A 144 13.55 13.73 5.23
N ASP A 145 13.33 14.77 4.43
CA ASP A 145 12.96 14.61 3.02
C ASP A 145 14.02 13.79 2.29
N THR A 146 13.57 12.82 1.49
CA THR A 146 14.48 12.00 0.68
C THR A 146 13.79 11.47 -0.56
N PRO A 147 14.45 11.49 -1.74
CA PRO A 147 13.97 10.77 -2.92
C PRO A 147 14.38 9.29 -2.89
N ASP A 148 15.24 8.87 -1.95
CA ASP A 148 15.75 7.50 -1.86
C ASP A 148 14.88 6.66 -0.92
N ASN A 149 14.15 5.69 -1.49
CA ASN A 149 13.34 4.76 -0.71
C ASN A 149 14.18 3.94 0.29
N LYS A 150 15.44 3.63 -0.01
CA LYS A 150 16.30 2.88 0.90
C LYS A 150 16.60 3.70 2.15
N VAL A 151 16.68 5.01 2.03
CA VAL A 151 16.85 5.92 3.17
C VAL A 151 15.55 6.03 3.95
N ALA A 152 14.41 6.24 3.27
CA ALA A 152 13.11 6.39 3.92
C ALA A 152 12.72 5.14 4.73
N TYR A 153 13.03 3.94 4.22
CA TYR A 153 12.67 2.67 4.85
C TYR A 153 13.78 2.04 5.71
N ALA A 154 15.01 2.57 5.71
CA ALA A 154 16.14 2.01 6.46
C ALA A 154 15.88 1.71 7.95
N PRO A 155 15.11 2.53 8.70
CA PRO A 155 14.87 2.29 10.12
C PRO A 155 13.94 1.11 10.42
N PHE A 156 13.22 0.58 9.43
CA PHE A 156 12.10 -0.33 9.64
C PHE A 156 12.41 -1.76 9.17
N PRO A 157 11.73 -2.78 9.74
CA PRO A 157 11.77 -4.13 9.24
C PRO A 157 11.36 -4.21 7.77
N LYS A 158 12.00 -5.10 7.01
CA LYS A 158 11.65 -5.34 5.61
C LYS A 158 10.37 -6.17 5.53
N TRP A 159 9.60 -5.95 4.48
CA TRP A 159 8.59 -6.92 4.06
C TRP A 159 9.23 -8.27 3.77
N VAL A 160 8.50 -9.33 4.10
CA VAL A 160 8.86 -10.71 3.80
C VAL A 160 7.79 -11.33 2.92
N SER A 161 8.19 -12.18 1.99
CA SER A 161 7.24 -12.93 1.15
C SER A 161 6.41 -13.87 2.01
N GLY A 162 5.10 -13.92 1.76
CA GLY A 162 4.17 -14.76 2.49
C GLY A 162 2.80 -14.10 2.64
N PRO A 163 1.75 -14.92 2.84
CA PRO A 163 0.42 -14.41 3.15
C PRO A 163 0.40 -13.64 4.48
N PRO A 164 -0.59 -12.77 4.69
CA PRO A 164 -0.95 -12.31 6.03
C PRO A 164 -1.01 -13.46 7.03
N GLU A 165 -0.65 -13.21 8.29
CA GLU A 165 -0.68 -14.25 9.33
C GLU A 165 -2.08 -14.83 9.53
N SER A 166 -3.11 -14.03 9.24
CA SER A 166 -4.50 -14.44 9.23
C SER A 166 -5.29 -13.60 8.23
N PHE A 167 -6.19 -14.24 7.49
CA PHE A 167 -7.21 -13.54 6.71
C PHE A 167 -8.49 -13.28 7.52
N ALA A 168 -8.54 -13.64 8.80
CA ALA A 168 -9.73 -13.47 9.63
C ALA A 168 -10.20 -12.01 9.64
N GLY A 169 -11.50 -11.82 9.42
CA GLY A 169 -12.09 -10.49 9.35
C GLY A 169 -11.93 -9.81 8.00
N LEU A 170 -11.40 -10.46 6.96
CA LEU A 170 -11.41 -9.95 5.58
C LEU A 170 -12.57 -10.57 4.78
N PRO A 171 -13.05 -9.93 3.70
CA PRO A 171 -14.24 -10.38 2.98
C PRO A 171 -13.99 -11.67 2.15
N PHE A 172 -12.73 -12.09 2.07
CA PHE A 172 -12.27 -13.30 1.39
C PHE A 172 -11.63 -14.30 2.35
N ALA A 173 -11.87 -14.19 3.66
CA ALA A 173 -11.49 -15.20 4.65
C ALA A 173 -12.05 -16.59 4.33
#